data_AF-X7RUY7-F1
#
_entry.id   AF-X7RUY7-F1
#
_cell.length_a   1.000
_cell.length_b   1.000
_cell.length_c   1.000
_cell.angle_alpha   90.00
_cell.angle_beta   90.00
_cell.angle_gamma   90.00
#
_symmetry.space_group_name_H-M   'P 1'
#
loop_
_entity.id
_entity.type
_entity.pdbx_description
1 polymer ?
#
loop_
_entity_poly.entity_id
_entity_poly.type
_entity_poly.pdbx_seq_one_letter_code
_entity_poly.pdbx_strand_id
1 'polypeptide(L)'
;MKKKDDDLIIVSKDFINLRYGYFKSVEILLFYRILLAGKNLKKDNNVIIEDFSIVQKDLEIKAKDLKKEIFAIQDNFLRTKIKYANRNGVGTVALFEGIYNNIKDNTIEAILTSRGKEFLQNLSDGYIRFLFTDVLKFKSKYSRLILPHLMNVSHLRKFIVNKEKLLEIFEIEEKDGYNNLSNFNRVVLKAVKSDLKDIFEDFKITKNKEGRTIKEYIFTWSNNFNFKKDFSKEEETIDYTDEIIEKSSAELTELTELTAEETIKKFIKENIPTLNYKSIQKNIKNRLENGETPEEIIAFIKRNWHRAIDDDKYKSKIGILKKALEENFELNLTKEEIQREKNILNGKTIVKKEVKVIKSDWDTPNSSKAEEKEEEKKEVVKEKKIEIISYKEYLERKEIELKKIIEKTKTGDKKLDLALRKMNFFLVFKGKIQVNLTKTEYEQETENLKKYFQVSLEIIKQEVERIFIITKEKEEEVKEETKVAVAEVVEKNNAIDEEAILKKVSKSLLENATEIKGNDTLSKEERKEKLLKMLRENIELLEKETEEADQFDDIASIFKK
;
A
#
# COMPACT_ATOMS: atom_id res chain seq x y z
N MET A 1 3.87 31.46 26.35
CA MET A 1 4.81 30.78 25.43
C MET A 1 4.50 29.29 25.46
N LYS A 2 3.80 28.75 24.45
CA LYS A 2 3.63 27.30 24.28
C LYS A 2 4.95 26.71 23.76
N LYS A 3 5.31 25.51 24.24
CA LYS A 3 6.60 24.86 23.94
C LYS A 3 6.73 24.59 22.45
N LYS A 4 7.95 24.74 21.92
CA LYS A 4 8.30 24.64 20.49
C LYS A 4 8.04 23.24 19.89
N ASP A 5 7.86 22.21 20.74
CA ASP A 5 7.66 20.81 20.33
C ASP A 5 6.19 20.45 20.03
N ASP A 6 5.23 21.27 20.45
CA ASP A 6 3.79 21.06 20.19
C ASP A 6 3.41 21.26 18.72
N ASP A 7 4.31 21.80 17.89
CA ASP A 7 4.03 22.17 16.50
C ASP A 7 4.68 21.22 15.46
N LEU A 8 5.35 20.14 15.88
CA LEU A 8 6.00 19.20 14.96
C LEU A 8 5.01 18.18 14.37
N ILE A 9 4.65 18.39 13.11
CA ILE A 9 3.87 17.43 12.31
C ILE A 9 4.76 16.27 11.90
N ILE A 10 4.28 15.04 12.12
CA ILE A 10 4.94 13.81 11.69
C ILE A 10 3.87 12.93 11.02
N VAL A 11 4.14 12.50 9.79
CA VAL A 11 3.23 11.69 8.97
C VAL A 11 4.00 10.63 8.19
N SER A 12 3.34 9.55 7.77
CA SER A 12 3.93 8.55 6.88
C SER A 12 4.43 9.18 5.57
N LYS A 13 5.46 8.56 4.95
CA LYS A 13 5.94 8.95 3.61
C LYS A 13 4.86 8.89 2.54
N ASP A 14 3.82 8.07 2.71
CA ASP A 14 2.68 8.02 1.80
C ASP A 14 1.97 9.36 1.68
N PHE A 15 2.26 10.34 2.55
CA PHE A 15 1.67 11.67 2.52
C PHE A 15 1.88 12.42 1.21
N ILE A 16 2.97 12.15 0.51
CA ILE A 16 3.22 12.74 -0.82
C ILE A 16 2.24 12.23 -1.89
N ASN A 17 1.49 11.17 -1.61
CA ASN A 17 0.48 10.59 -2.51
C ASN A 17 -0.95 11.08 -2.17
N LEU A 18 -1.09 11.95 -1.17
CA LEU A 18 -2.36 12.54 -0.79
C LEU A 18 -2.78 13.62 -1.79
N ARG A 19 -4.07 13.63 -2.15
CA ARG A 19 -4.67 14.61 -3.06
C ARG A 19 -5.49 15.64 -2.27
N TYR A 20 -4.95 16.85 -2.13
CA TYR A 20 -5.52 17.95 -1.33
C TYR A 20 -5.16 19.36 -1.85
N GLY A 21 -4.73 19.48 -3.10
CA GLY A 21 -4.39 20.77 -3.74
C GLY A 21 -5.60 21.64 -4.11
N TYR A 22 -6.79 21.03 -4.21
CA TYR A 22 -8.08 21.70 -4.33
C TYR A 22 -8.50 22.46 -3.06
N PHE A 23 -7.80 22.26 -1.94
CA PHE A 23 -8.04 23.04 -0.73
C PHE A 23 -7.65 24.51 -0.92
N LYS A 24 -8.43 25.40 -0.30
CA LYS A 24 -8.01 26.80 -0.11
C LYS A 24 -6.80 26.85 0.83
N SER A 25 -6.04 27.94 0.79
CA SER A 25 -4.85 28.09 1.64
C SER A 25 -5.17 27.88 3.13
N VAL A 26 -6.28 28.46 3.61
CA VAL A 26 -6.73 28.33 5.02
C VAL A 26 -7.19 26.90 5.34
N GLU A 27 -7.83 26.22 4.40
CA GLU A 27 -8.23 24.81 4.54
C GLU A 27 -7.00 23.89 4.70
N ILE A 28 -5.89 24.18 4.00
CA ILE A 28 -4.62 23.45 4.18
C ILE A 28 -4.06 23.63 5.60
N LEU A 29 -4.18 24.84 6.19
CA LEU A 29 -3.75 25.05 7.58
C LEU A 29 -4.59 24.25 8.56
N LEU A 30 -5.92 24.26 8.37
CA LEU A 30 -6.83 23.45 9.18
C LEU A 30 -6.46 21.97 9.07
N PHE A 31 -6.21 21.53 7.84
CA PHE A 31 -5.85 20.16 7.58
C PHE A 31 -4.56 19.79 8.32
N TYR A 32 -3.51 20.59 8.21
CA TYR A 32 -2.26 20.36 8.93
C TYR A 32 -2.40 20.44 10.45
N ARG A 33 -3.31 21.29 10.94
CA ARG A 33 -3.65 21.35 12.37
C ARG A 33 -4.30 20.05 12.85
N ILE A 34 -5.22 19.49 12.07
CA ILE A 34 -5.83 18.20 12.34
C ILE A 34 -4.77 17.09 12.32
N LEU A 35 -3.83 17.10 11.36
CA LEU A 35 -2.72 16.12 11.34
C LEU A 35 -1.86 16.21 12.61
N LEU A 36 -1.53 17.43 13.04
CA LEU A 36 -0.75 17.70 14.25
C LEU A 36 -1.44 17.11 15.49
N ALA A 37 -2.75 17.31 15.61
CA ALA A 37 -3.57 16.77 16.69
C ALA A 37 -3.70 15.24 16.63
N GLY A 38 -3.81 14.70 15.42
CA GLY A 38 -3.94 13.26 15.14
C GLY A 38 -2.73 12.43 15.52
N LYS A 39 -1.52 13.04 15.55
CA LYS A 39 -0.24 12.39 15.88
C LYS A 39 -0.27 11.61 17.18
N ASN A 40 -0.95 12.12 18.21
CA ASN A 40 -0.95 11.55 19.57
C ASN A 40 -2.27 10.85 19.93
N LEU A 41 -3.09 10.48 18.94
CA LEU A 41 -4.34 9.76 19.18
C LEU A 41 -4.09 8.39 19.85
N LYS A 42 -4.94 8.03 20.80
CA LYS A 42 -4.91 6.70 21.43
C LYS A 42 -5.23 5.60 20.40
N LYS A 43 -4.72 4.39 20.61
CA LYS A 43 -4.87 3.24 19.68
C LYS A 43 -6.33 2.87 19.40
N ASP A 44 -7.23 3.13 20.32
CA ASP A 44 -8.68 2.88 20.24
C ASP A 44 -9.50 4.10 19.76
N ASN A 45 -8.90 5.29 19.69
CA ASN A 45 -9.59 6.51 19.28
C ASN A 45 -9.26 6.90 17.81
N ASN A 46 -10.29 7.11 16.99
CA ASN A 46 -10.16 7.55 15.60
C ASN A 46 -10.67 8.98 15.38
N VAL A 47 -11.15 9.65 16.43
CA VAL A 47 -11.73 10.99 16.37
C VAL A 47 -10.69 12.02 16.82
N ILE A 48 -10.40 12.97 15.95
CA ILE A 48 -9.62 14.17 16.24
C ILE A 48 -10.60 15.31 16.51
N ILE A 49 -10.41 16.05 17.60
CA ILE A 49 -11.19 17.25 17.91
C ILE A 49 -10.24 18.43 17.95
N GLU A 50 -10.51 19.46 17.14
CA GLU A 50 -9.68 20.66 17.04
C GLU A 50 -10.51 21.95 17.01
N ASP A 51 -9.86 23.07 17.30
CA ASP A 51 -10.46 24.41 17.26
C ASP A 51 -10.62 24.88 15.80
N PHE A 52 -11.86 25.08 15.38
CA PHE A 52 -12.24 25.59 14.07
C PHE A 52 -12.21 27.13 13.99
N SER A 53 -12.11 27.83 15.13
CA SER A 53 -12.07 29.29 15.18
C SER A 53 -10.91 29.90 14.41
N ILE A 54 -9.78 29.17 14.31
CA ILE A 54 -8.58 29.58 13.55
C ILE A 54 -8.96 29.86 12.10
N VAL A 55 -9.82 29.02 11.53
CA VAL A 55 -10.22 29.05 10.12
C VAL A 55 -11.33 30.06 9.91
N GLN A 56 -12.26 30.17 10.87
CA GLN A 56 -13.37 31.12 10.76
C GLN A 56 -12.90 32.58 10.72
N LYS A 57 -11.84 32.92 11.47
CA LYS A 57 -11.24 34.27 11.44
C LYS A 57 -10.56 34.56 10.10
N ASP A 58 -9.78 33.61 9.59
CA ASP A 58 -8.99 33.77 8.37
C ASP A 58 -9.81 33.69 7.08
N LEU A 59 -11.01 33.08 7.11
CA LEU A 59 -11.89 33.00 5.95
C LEU A 59 -12.78 34.24 5.75
N GLU A 60 -12.81 35.19 6.69
CA GLU A 60 -13.62 36.41 6.63
C GLU A 60 -15.12 36.15 6.29
N ILE A 61 -15.66 34.98 6.68
CA ILE A 61 -16.99 34.54 6.26
C ILE A 61 -18.09 35.31 7.01
N LYS A 62 -19.04 35.87 6.26
CA LYS A 62 -20.27 36.42 6.83
C LYS A 62 -21.06 35.31 7.52
N ALA A 63 -21.59 35.58 8.71
CA ALA A 63 -22.34 34.60 9.50
C ALA A 63 -23.45 33.86 8.72
N LYS A 64 -24.10 34.53 7.77
CA LYS A 64 -25.15 33.96 6.90
C LYS A 64 -24.64 32.83 5.97
N ASP A 65 -23.38 32.89 5.56
CA ASP A 65 -22.77 31.95 4.60
C ASP A 65 -21.94 30.86 5.30
N LEU A 66 -21.74 30.98 6.62
CA LEU A 66 -20.89 30.11 7.43
C LEU A 66 -21.21 28.63 7.25
N LYS A 67 -22.49 28.24 7.32
CA LYS A 67 -22.89 26.83 7.18
C LYS A 67 -22.55 26.27 5.79
N LYS A 68 -22.76 27.06 4.74
CA LYS A 68 -22.49 26.65 3.36
C LYS A 68 -20.98 26.45 3.16
N GLU A 69 -20.17 27.38 3.65
CA GLU A 69 -18.71 27.27 3.57
C GLU A 69 -18.20 26.09 4.42
N ILE A 70 -18.76 25.84 5.61
CA ILE A 70 -18.43 24.65 6.41
C ILE A 70 -18.71 23.37 5.63
N PHE A 71 -19.89 23.24 5.00
CA PHE A 71 -20.19 22.05 4.19
C PHE A 71 -19.21 21.88 3.02
N ALA A 72 -18.84 22.96 2.34
CA ALA A 72 -17.83 22.88 1.27
C ALA A 72 -16.45 22.42 1.80
N ILE A 73 -16.05 22.87 2.98
CA ILE A 73 -14.82 22.40 3.65
C ILE A 73 -14.95 20.91 4.00
N GLN A 74 -16.09 20.47 4.55
CA GLN A 74 -16.33 19.07 4.88
C GLN A 74 -16.26 18.16 3.64
N ASP A 75 -16.93 18.55 2.55
CA ASP A 75 -16.89 17.82 1.28
C ASP A 75 -15.46 17.68 0.75
N ASN A 76 -14.69 18.77 0.82
CA ASN A 76 -13.28 18.77 0.48
C ASN A 76 -12.49 17.77 1.35
N PHE A 77 -12.66 17.81 2.67
CA PHE A 77 -11.98 16.90 3.59
C PHE A 77 -12.34 15.43 3.31
N LEU A 78 -13.62 15.10 3.15
CA LEU A 78 -14.08 13.74 2.83
C LEU A 78 -13.58 13.24 1.47
N ARG A 79 -13.29 14.14 0.52
CA ARG A 79 -12.71 13.80 -0.77
C ARG A 79 -11.22 13.49 -0.71
N THR A 80 -10.52 13.79 0.40
CA THR A 80 -9.08 13.53 0.53
C THR A 80 -8.79 12.04 0.47
N LYS A 81 -8.02 11.66 -0.54
CA LYS A 81 -7.67 10.27 -0.81
C LYS A 81 -6.16 10.13 -0.97
N ILE A 82 -5.64 9.04 -0.44
CA ILE A 82 -4.27 8.58 -0.61
C ILE A 82 -4.28 7.60 -1.78
N LYS A 83 -3.46 7.86 -2.79
CA LYS A 83 -3.20 6.90 -3.87
C LYS A 83 -2.09 5.94 -3.44
N TYR A 84 -2.23 4.67 -3.78
CA TYR A 84 -1.17 3.66 -3.59
C TYR A 84 -1.10 2.73 -4.79
N ALA A 85 0.08 2.18 -5.03
CA ALA A 85 0.35 1.23 -6.10
C ALA A 85 1.30 0.15 -5.58
N ASN A 86 1.05 -1.10 -5.95
CA ASN A 86 1.91 -2.24 -5.66
C ASN A 86 1.90 -3.23 -6.85
N ARG A 87 2.62 -4.34 -6.72
CA ARG A 87 2.71 -5.38 -7.79
C ARG A 87 1.35 -5.96 -8.18
N ASN A 88 0.36 -5.88 -7.29
CA ASN A 88 -0.97 -6.46 -7.48
C ASN A 88 -1.99 -5.44 -8.02
N GLY A 89 -1.65 -4.15 -8.12
CA GLY A 89 -2.51 -3.14 -8.69
C GLY A 89 -2.36 -1.75 -8.07
N VAL A 90 -3.34 -0.90 -8.37
CA VAL A 90 -3.43 0.49 -7.90
C VAL A 90 -4.74 0.71 -7.15
N GLY A 91 -4.75 1.60 -6.16
CA GLY A 91 -5.94 1.88 -5.38
C GLY A 91 -5.92 3.26 -4.73
N THR A 92 -7.06 3.60 -4.12
CA THR A 92 -7.22 4.83 -3.34
C THR A 92 -7.87 4.53 -2.00
N VAL A 93 -7.43 5.19 -0.94
CA VAL A 93 -8.07 5.11 0.38
C VAL A 93 -8.44 6.50 0.88
N ALA A 94 -9.64 6.64 1.42
CA ALA A 94 -10.08 7.88 2.05
C ALA A 94 -9.39 8.08 3.40
N LEU A 95 -9.02 9.34 3.70
CA LEU A 95 -8.38 9.68 4.97
C LEU A 95 -9.41 9.78 6.11
N PHE A 96 -10.57 10.38 5.82
CA PHE A 96 -11.64 10.60 6.79
C PHE A 96 -12.89 9.79 6.44
N GLU A 97 -13.58 9.27 7.46
CA GLU A 97 -14.90 8.65 7.34
C GLU A 97 -16.04 9.63 7.59
N GLY A 98 -15.80 10.65 8.41
CA GLY A 98 -16.80 11.65 8.78
C GLY A 98 -16.13 12.93 9.27
N ILE A 99 -16.79 14.06 9.01
CA ILE A 99 -16.42 15.36 9.55
C ILE A 99 -17.67 15.98 10.18
N TYR A 100 -17.55 16.48 11.40
CA TYR A 100 -18.62 17.19 12.10
C TYR A 100 -18.10 18.53 12.62
N ASN A 101 -18.90 19.59 12.51
CA ASN A 101 -18.55 20.90 13.05
C ASN A 101 -19.57 21.31 14.11
N ASN A 102 -19.10 21.55 15.33
CA ASN A 102 -19.92 22.15 16.37
C ASN A 102 -19.79 23.67 16.29
N ILE A 103 -20.82 24.32 15.74
CA ILE A 103 -20.85 25.78 15.55
C ILE A 103 -20.89 26.53 16.88
N LYS A 104 -21.44 25.95 17.94
CA LYS A 104 -21.53 26.62 19.25
C LYS A 104 -20.16 26.67 19.93
N ASP A 105 -19.47 25.54 19.90
CA ASP A 105 -18.16 25.39 20.57
C ASP A 105 -16.99 25.74 19.64
N ASN A 106 -17.28 26.10 18.38
CA ASN A 106 -16.32 26.34 17.30
C ASN A 106 -15.29 25.21 17.17
N THR A 107 -15.73 23.95 17.25
CA THR A 107 -14.86 22.79 17.08
C THR A 107 -15.16 22.05 15.79
N ILE A 108 -14.14 21.37 15.28
CA ILE A 108 -14.24 20.38 14.22
C ILE A 108 -13.83 19.02 14.75
N GLU A 109 -14.68 18.03 14.49
CA GLU A 109 -14.43 16.62 14.77
C GLU A 109 -14.15 15.93 13.44
N ALA A 110 -12.92 15.44 13.28
CA ALA A 110 -12.48 14.70 12.10
C ALA A 110 -12.30 13.24 12.47
N ILE A 111 -13.12 12.38 11.87
CA ILE A 111 -13.12 10.95 12.14
C ILE A 111 -12.29 10.26 11.06
N LEU A 112 -11.20 9.61 11.47
CA LEU A 112 -10.27 8.93 10.59
C LEU A 112 -10.78 7.54 10.21
N THR A 113 -10.53 7.13 8.98
CA THR A 113 -10.60 5.71 8.63
C THR A 113 -9.49 4.93 9.33
N SER A 114 -9.63 3.60 9.49
CA SER A 114 -8.56 2.76 10.05
C SER A 114 -7.23 2.95 9.32
N ARG A 115 -7.27 3.06 7.98
CA ARG A 115 -6.09 3.29 7.15
C ARG A 115 -5.56 4.73 7.28
N GLY A 116 -6.44 5.72 7.40
CA GLY A 116 -6.08 7.10 7.67
C GLY A 116 -5.32 7.25 9.00
N LYS A 117 -5.73 6.49 10.02
CA LYS A 117 -5.02 6.42 11.29
C LYS A 117 -3.66 5.75 11.18
N GLU A 118 -3.57 4.61 10.50
CA GLU A 118 -2.27 3.96 10.23
C GLU A 118 -1.30 4.93 9.55
N PHE A 119 -1.78 5.73 8.61
CA PHE A 119 -0.94 6.70 7.91
C PHE A 119 -0.39 7.82 8.82
N LEU A 120 -1.11 8.20 9.87
CA LEU A 120 -0.63 9.20 10.86
C LEU A 120 0.28 8.59 11.92
N GLN A 121 0.04 7.33 12.29
CA GLN A 121 0.65 6.71 13.47
C GLN A 121 1.71 5.64 13.16
N ASN A 122 1.58 4.96 12.02
CA ASN A 122 2.52 3.94 11.58
C ASN A 122 3.60 4.56 10.70
N LEU A 123 4.76 4.80 11.30
CA LEU A 123 5.91 5.47 10.68
C LEU A 123 7.03 4.48 10.29
N SER A 124 6.74 3.16 10.27
CA SER A 124 7.73 2.10 10.04
C SER A 124 8.46 2.24 8.71
N ASP A 125 7.75 2.66 7.68
CA ASP A 125 8.27 2.74 6.30
C ASP A 125 8.92 4.11 6.01
N GLY A 126 9.14 4.88 7.07
CA GLY A 126 9.67 6.22 7.06
C GLY A 126 8.59 7.29 7.26
N TYR A 127 9.05 8.51 7.54
CA TYR A 127 8.18 9.63 7.88
C TYR A 127 8.65 10.92 7.24
N ILE A 128 7.70 11.86 7.12
CA ILE A 128 7.92 13.25 6.76
C ILE A 128 7.65 14.08 8.02
N ARG A 129 8.51 15.07 8.25
CA ARG A 129 8.38 15.96 9.41
C ARG A 129 8.62 17.42 9.04
N PHE A 130 7.82 18.30 9.60
CA PHE A 130 7.93 19.75 9.45
C PHE A 130 7.19 20.47 10.57
N LEU A 131 7.56 21.72 10.84
CA LEU A 131 6.94 22.52 11.88
C LEU A 131 5.69 23.23 11.33
N PHE A 132 4.58 23.13 12.05
CA PHE A 132 3.35 23.85 11.74
C PHE A 132 3.56 25.37 11.78
N THR A 133 4.38 25.87 12.72
CA THR A 133 4.76 27.29 12.80
C THR A 133 5.43 27.82 11.55
N ASP A 134 6.15 26.96 10.83
CA ASP A 134 6.79 27.34 9.58
C ASP A 134 5.77 27.45 8.45
N VAL A 135 4.79 26.53 8.41
CA VAL A 135 3.68 26.60 7.46
C VAL A 135 2.82 27.86 7.66
N LEU A 136 2.63 28.29 8.90
CA LEU A 136 1.88 29.52 9.22
C LEU A 136 2.49 30.78 8.58
N LYS A 137 3.81 30.80 8.37
CA LYS A 137 4.51 31.93 7.74
C LYS A 137 4.25 32.03 6.24
N PHE A 138 3.90 30.91 5.60
CA PHE A 138 3.71 30.86 4.15
C PHE A 138 2.46 31.59 3.72
N LYS A 139 2.60 32.46 2.71
CA LYS A 139 1.47 33.17 2.12
C LYS A 139 0.82 32.37 1.00
N SER A 140 1.62 31.61 0.24
CA SER A 140 1.15 30.86 -0.91
C SER A 140 0.65 29.47 -0.54
N LYS A 141 -0.54 29.11 -1.05
CA LYS A 141 -1.05 27.73 -0.95
C LYS A 141 -0.06 26.71 -1.53
N TYR A 142 0.64 27.10 -2.59
CA TYR A 142 1.59 26.22 -3.28
C TYR A 142 2.84 25.96 -2.45
N SER A 143 3.28 26.92 -1.63
CA SER A 143 4.38 26.71 -0.67
C SER A 143 3.99 25.68 0.38
N ARG A 144 2.74 25.73 0.85
CA ARG A 144 2.18 24.75 1.78
C ARG A 144 2.13 23.35 1.14
N LEU A 145 1.65 23.25 -0.10
CA LEU A 145 1.55 21.97 -0.83
C LEU A 145 2.90 21.32 -1.15
N ILE A 146 3.93 22.09 -1.55
CA ILE A 146 5.23 21.52 -1.93
C ILE A 146 6.10 21.14 -0.72
N LEU A 147 5.89 21.76 0.44
CA LEU A 147 6.75 21.57 1.61
C LEU A 147 6.93 20.09 1.99
N PRO A 148 5.88 19.25 2.09
CA PRO A 148 6.03 17.83 2.40
C PRO A 148 6.91 17.08 1.41
N HIS A 149 6.84 17.43 0.12
CA HIS A 149 7.68 16.83 -0.92
C HIS A 149 9.16 17.19 -0.73
N LEU A 150 9.46 18.46 -0.43
CA LEU A 150 10.82 18.91 -0.14
C LEU A 150 11.37 18.26 1.13
N MET A 151 10.54 18.13 2.17
CA MET A 151 10.92 17.53 3.44
C MET A 151 11.16 16.02 3.32
N ASN A 152 10.42 15.31 2.47
CA ASN A 152 10.65 13.90 2.17
C ASN A 152 12.06 13.63 1.63
N VAL A 153 12.60 14.57 0.85
CA VAL A 153 13.97 14.50 0.29
C VAL A 153 14.93 15.49 0.97
N SER A 154 14.61 15.95 2.18
CA SER A 154 15.39 16.96 2.94
C SER A 154 16.89 16.61 3.04
N HIS A 155 17.19 15.32 3.22
CA HIS A 155 18.54 14.77 3.32
C HIS A 155 19.38 14.86 2.03
N LEU A 156 18.72 14.88 0.85
CA LEU A 156 19.41 15.01 -0.44
C LEU A 156 19.77 16.45 -0.78
N ARG A 157 19.22 17.43 -0.04
CA ARG A 157 19.38 18.86 -0.29
C ARG A 157 18.96 19.35 -1.69
N LYS A 158 18.23 18.48 -2.41
CA LYS A 158 17.81 18.66 -3.78
C LYS A 158 16.49 17.93 -4.05
N PHE A 159 15.58 18.58 -4.74
CA PHE A 159 14.35 17.98 -5.26
C PHE A 159 14.25 18.29 -6.76
N ILE A 160 14.14 17.24 -7.58
CA ILE A 160 14.01 17.34 -9.04
C ILE A 160 12.62 16.84 -9.41
N VAL A 161 11.89 17.62 -10.20
CA VAL A 161 10.52 17.28 -10.59
C VAL A 161 10.22 17.81 -11.98
N ASN A 162 9.58 17.00 -12.83
CA ASN A 162 9.12 17.47 -14.12
C ASN A 162 7.92 18.41 -13.98
N LYS A 163 7.57 19.12 -15.05
CA LYS A 163 6.49 20.11 -15.03
C LYS A 163 5.15 19.46 -14.69
N GLU A 164 4.85 18.33 -15.32
CA GLU A 164 3.57 17.64 -15.22
C GLU A 164 3.32 17.17 -13.79
N LYS A 165 4.33 16.58 -13.15
CA LYS A 165 4.26 16.16 -11.76
C LYS A 165 4.17 17.33 -10.81
N LEU A 166 4.84 18.44 -11.09
CA LEU A 166 4.73 19.65 -10.27
C LEU A 166 3.32 20.26 -10.34
N LEU A 167 2.70 20.27 -11.52
CA LEU A 167 1.29 20.66 -11.68
C LEU A 167 0.36 19.68 -10.95
N GLU A 168 0.67 18.38 -10.97
CA GLU A 168 -0.09 17.37 -10.22
C GLU A 168 -0.01 17.60 -8.71
N ILE A 169 1.18 17.89 -8.16
CA ILE A 169 1.37 18.20 -6.73
C ILE A 169 0.54 19.42 -6.33
N PHE A 170 0.51 20.44 -7.19
CA PHE A 170 -0.27 21.65 -6.96
C PHE A 170 -1.75 21.53 -7.28
N GLU A 171 -2.15 20.42 -7.90
CA GLU A 171 -3.47 20.18 -8.49
C GLU A 171 -3.98 21.39 -9.27
N ILE A 172 -3.12 21.94 -10.10
CA ILE A 172 -3.47 23.03 -11.01
C ILE A 172 -4.22 22.42 -12.19
N GLU A 173 -5.47 22.85 -12.35
CA GLU A 173 -6.30 22.47 -13.49
C GLU A 173 -6.10 23.48 -14.65
N GLU A 174 -6.46 23.08 -15.87
CA GLU A 174 -6.25 23.94 -17.04
C GLU A 174 -6.97 25.30 -16.91
N LYS A 175 -8.15 25.27 -16.29
CA LYS A 175 -8.98 26.45 -16.02
C LYS A 175 -8.32 27.49 -15.12
N ASP A 176 -7.30 27.12 -14.35
CA ASP A 176 -6.61 28.03 -13.42
C ASP A 176 -5.67 29.00 -14.15
N GLY A 177 -5.48 28.86 -15.47
CA GLY A 177 -4.68 29.78 -16.29
C GLY A 177 -3.18 29.74 -16.02
N TYR A 178 -2.72 28.79 -15.20
CA TYR A 178 -1.31 28.54 -14.92
C TYR A 178 -0.68 27.53 -15.89
N ASN A 179 -1.44 27.03 -16.86
CA ASN A 179 -0.88 26.29 -18.00
C ASN A 179 0.14 27.15 -18.78
N ASN A 180 -0.04 28.48 -18.76
CA ASN A 180 0.95 29.43 -19.27
C ASN A 180 2.19 29.46 -18.37
N LEU A 181 3.32 29.06 -18.94
CA LEU A 181 4.61 28.98 -18.28
C LEU A 181 5.05 30.30 -17.63
N SER A 182 4.78 31.43 -18.28
CA SER A 182 5.12 32.75 -17.75
C SER A 182 4.33 33.04 -16.48
N ASN A 183 3.03 32.75 -16.50
CA ASN A 183 2.16 33.01 -15.37
C ASN A 183 2.46 32.07 -14.19
N PHE A 184 2.68 30.78 -14.46
CA PHE A 184 3.12 29.81 -13.47
C PHE A 184 4.42 30.25 -12.77
N ASN A 185 5.43 30.63 -13.57
CA ASN A 185 6.71 31.08 -13.02
C ASN A 185 6.57 32.36 -12.16
N ARG A 186 5.77 33.31 -12.63
CA ARG A 186 5.63 34.63 -12.00
C ARG A 186 4.77 34.59 -10.74
N VAL A 187 3.73 33.78 -10.72
CA VAL A 187 2.74 33.75 -9.62
C VAL A 187 3.01 32.59 -8.66
N VAL A 188 3.19 31.37 -9.19
CA VAL A 188 3.38 30.17 -8.37
C VAL A 188 4.82 30.08 -7.87
N LEU A 189 5.80 29.94 -8.78
CA LEU A 189 7.18 29.68 -8.37
C LEU A 189 7.83 30.86 -7.67
N LYS A 190 7.50 32.10 -8.04
CA LYS A 190 7.98 33.29 -7.35
C LYS A 190 7.53 33.31 -5.88
N ALA A 191 6.25 32.97 -5.63
CA ALA A 191 5.72 32.93 -4.28
C ALA A 191 6.34 31.77 -3.48
N VAL A 192 6.45 30.58 -4.09
CA VAL A 192 7.14 29.42 -3.50
C VAL A 192 8.60 29.76 -3.14
N LYS A 193 9.32 30.43 -4.04
CA LYS A 193 10.69 30.88 -3.78
C LYS A 193 10.78 31.92 -2.66
N SER A 194 9.77 32.77 -2.50
CA SER A 194 9.77 33.78 -1.45
C SER A 194 9.54 33.14 -0.09
N ASP A 195 8.50 32.32 0.04
CA ASP A 195 8.10 31.72 1.31
C ASP A 195 9.12 30.70 1.83
N LEU A 196 9.69 29.87 0.95
CA LEU A 196 10.58 28.77 1.38
C LEU A 196 11.97 29.23 1.82
N LYS A 197 12.41 30.44 1.43
CA LYS A 197 13.69 31.00 1.89
C LYS A 197 13.77 31.19 3.39
N ASP A 198 12.62 31.31 4.07
CA ASP A 198 12.56 31.49 5.51
C ASP A 198 12.93 30.20 6.29
N ILE A 199 12.97 29.05 5.61
CA ILE A 199 13.18 27.72 6.21
C ILE A 199 14.36 26.98 5.57
N PHE A 200 14.55 27.17 4.26
CA PHE A 200 15.60 26.53 3.48
C PHE A 200 16.71 27.55 3.20
N GLU A 201 17.89 27.31 3.77
CA GLU A 201 19.06 28.16 3.53
C GLU A 201 19.52 28.03 2.08
N ASP A 202 19.95 29.16 1.50
CA ASP A 202 20.38 29.26 0.09
C ASP A 202 19.36 28.73 -0.93
N PHE A 203 18.06 28.78 -0.59
CA PHE A 203 17.02 28.18 -1.41
C PHE A 203 16.99 28.74 -2.83
N LYS A 204 17.12 27.84 -3.80
CA LYS A 204 17.12 28.16 -5.23
C LYS A 204 16.16 27.23 -5.97
N ILE A 205 15.52 27.81 -6.99
CA ILE A 205 14.75 27.07 -7.99
C ILE A 205 15.41 27.35 -9.33
N THR A 206 16.02 26.34 -9.92
CA THR A 206 16.56 26.39 -11.28
C THR A 206 15.68 25.56 -12.21
N LYS A 207 15.81 25.82 -13.51
CA LYS A 207 14.99 25.20 -14.55
C LYS A 207 15.92 24.49 -15.50
N ASN A 208 15.75 23.19 -15.67
CA ASN A 208 16.40 22.46 -16.73
C ASN A 208 15.54 22.57 -18.00
N LYS A 209 16.13 23.06 -19.08
CA LYS A 209 15.44 23.31 -20.34
C LYS A 209 15.91 22.35 -21.41
N GLU A 210 14.96 21.89 -22.21
CA GLU A 210 15.21 21.11 -23.42
C GLU A 210 14.71 21.96 -24.59
N GLY A 211 15.60 22.75 -25.18
CA GLY A 211 15.24 23.79 -26.14
C GLY A 211 14.35 24.89 -25.52
N ARG A 212 13.12 25.06 -26.02
CA ARG A 212 12.16 26.07 -25.56
C ARG A 212 11.27 25.58 -24.40
N THR A 213 11.26 24.29 -24.11
CA THR A 213 10.42 23.70 -23.05
C THR A 213 11.22 23.53 -21.76
N ILE A 214 10.53 23.64 -20.63
CA ILE A 214 11.12 23.29 -19.32
C ILE A 214 10.84 21.81 -19.11
N LYS A 215 11.90 21.01 -19.03
CA LYS A 215 11.83 19.58 -18.75
C LYS A 215 11.60 19.36 -17.26
N GLU A 216 12.42 20.01 -16.43
CA GLU A 216 12.44 19.81 -14.99
C GLU A 216 12.68 21.10 -14.22
N TYR A 217 12.14 21.15 -13.01
CA TYR A 217 12.47 22.13 -11.99
C TYR A 217 13.35 21.48 -10.94
N ILE A 218 14.41 22.19 -10.56
CA ILE A 218 15.39 21.73 -9.57
C ILE A 218 15.35 22.71 -8.41
N PHE A 219 14.95 22.20 -7.25
CA PHE A 219 14.94 22.92 -5.99
C PHE A 219 16.17 22.51 -5.19
N THR A 220 16.95 23.46 -4.67
CA THR A 220 18.16 23.19 -3.87
C THR A 220 18.22 24.08 -2.64
N TRP A 221 18.87 23.58 -1.59
CA TRP A 221 19.13 24.27 -0.33
C TRP A 221 20.42 23.75 0.32
N SER A 222 20.91 24.40 1.37
CA SER A 222 22.19 24.08 2.01
C SER A 222 22.05 23.52 3.44
N ASN A 223 21.02 23.92 4.18
CA ASN A 223 20.85 23.52 5.57
C ASN A 223 20.43 22.05 5.76
N ASN A 224 20.81 21.50 6.91
CA ASN A 224 20.30 20.24 7.42
C ASN A 224 19.15 20.49 8.38
N PHE A 225 18.12 19.65 8.30
CA PHE A 225 17.01 19.71 9.24
C PHE A 225 17.27 18.82 10.45
N ASN A 226 17.76 19.42 11.53
CA ASN A 226 17.90 18.73 12.81
C ASN A 226 16.68 18.97 13.70
N PHE A 227 15.73 18.05 13.66
CA PHE A 227 14.57 18.05 14.57
C PHE A 227 14.84 17.24 15.86
N LYS A 228 16.11 16.90 16.16
CA LYS A 228 16.47 16.17 17.39
C LYS A 228 16.46 17.12 18.58
N LYS A 229 15.35 17.17 19.31
CA LYS A 229 15.41 17.43 20.75
C LYS A 229 14.38 16.72 21.63
N ASP A 230 13.53 15.85 21.09
CA ASP A 230 12.39 15.30 21.87
C ASP A 230 12.12 13.79 21.66
N PHE A 231 13.19 12.99 21.70
CA PHE A 231 13.07 11.55 21.99
C PHE A 231 14.02 11.07 23.11
N SER A 232 14.79 11.97 23.71
CA SER A 232 15.74 11.66 24.77
C SER A 232 15.63 12.68 25.90
N LYS A 233 14.72 12.40 26.84
CA LYS A 233 15.22 12.32 28.21
C LYS A 233 16.18 11.13 28.21
N GLU A 234 17.44 11.43 28.52
CA GLU A 234 18.62 10.54 28.55
C GLU A 234 19.10 10.16 27.13
N GLU A 235 20.26 10.56 26.63
CA GLU A 235 21.53 10.90 27.26
C GLU A 235 22.24 12.06 26.54
N GLU A 236 23.26 12.51 27.25
CA GLU A 236 24.07 13.70 27.09
C GLU A 236 24.77 13.86 25.74
N THR A 237 25.00 15.13 25.44
CA THR A 237 26.07 15.72 24.62
C THR A 237 27.09 14.77 23.98
N ILE A 238 27.33 14.96 22.68
CA ILE A 238 28.69 15.21 22.15
C ILE A 238 28.55 16.11 20.91
N ASP A 239 29.23 17.24 21.01
CA ASP A 239 29.60 18.19 19.98
C ASP A 239 30.74 17.59 19.14
N TYR A 240 30.64 17.61 17.80
CA TYR A 240 31.82 17.65 16.93
C TYR A 240 31.49 18.39 15.63
N THR A 241 32.11 19.57 15.57
CA THR A 241 32.39 20.44 14.44
C THR A 241 33.02 19.73 13.24
N ASP A 242 32.70 20.27 12.06
CA ASP A 242 33.56 20.44 10.87
C ASP A 242 34.68 19.43 10.62
N GLU A 243 34.47 18.54 9.65
CA GLU A 243 35.40 18.24 8.56
C GLU A 243 34.76 17.22 7.59
N ILE A 244 35.13 17.29 6.30
CA ILE A 244 34.59 16.55 5.14
C ILE A 244 33.49 17.31 4.36
N ILE A 245 33.82 18.54 3.98
CA ILE A 245 33.63 19.01 2.61
C ILE A 245 34.78 18.41 1.77
N GLU A 246 34.49 18.05 0.52
CA GLU A 246 35.36 17.40 -0.48
C GLU A 246 35.41 15.86 -0.49
N LYS A 247 34.59 15.30 -1.39
CA LYS A 247 34.83 14.15 -2.30
C LYS A 247 33.59 13.30 -2.46
N SER A 248 32.71 13.75 -3.36
CA SER A 248 31.97 12.89 -4.29
C SER A 248 31.03 13.73 -5.16
N SER A 249 31.64 14.60 -5.98
CA SER A 249 31.02 15.24 -7.15
C SER A 249 31.23 14.38 -8.42
N ALA A 250 31.53 13.10 -8.26
CA ALA A 250 31.69 12.14 -9.36
C ALA A 250 30.93 10.87 -8.96
N GLU A 251 30.27 10.25 -9.93
CA GLU A 251 29.31 9.14 -9.80
C GLU A 251 27.90 9.56 -9.36
N LEU A 252 27.23 10.31 -10.25
CA LEU A 252 25.77 10.29 -10.36
C LEU A 252 25.40 9.78 -11.76
N THR A 253 25.70 8.52 -12.02
CA THR A 253 25.28 7.78 -13.20
C THR A 253 25.04 6.34 -12.78
N GLU A 254 23.74 6.00 -12.68
CA GLU A 254 23.09 4.69 -12.80
C GLU A 254 22.04 4.44 -11.72
N LEU A 255 20.78 4.36 -12.17
CA LEU A 255 19.66 3.73 -11.48
C LEU A 255 19.80 2.21 -11.61
N THR A 256 20.84 1.65 -11.02
CA THR A 256 21.04 0.19 -10.94
C THR A 256 20.46 -0.34 -9.64
N GLU A 257 19.77 -1.48 -9.74
CA GLU A 257 19.29 -2.25 -8.60
C GLU A 257 20.47 -2.48 -7.64
N LEU A 258 20.34 -2.03 -6.39
CA LEU A 258 21.37 -2.25 -5.37
C LEU A 258 21.61 -3.75 -5.26
N THR A 259 22.86 -4.17 -5.41
CA THR A 259 23.23 -5.58 -5.26
C THR A 259 22.92 -6.06 -3.83
N ALA A 260 22.74 -7.37 -3.66
CA ALA A 260 22.55 -8.00 -2.34
C ALA A 260 23.63 -7.56 -1.33
N GLU A 261 24.89 -7.47 -1.78
CA GLU A 261 26.03 -7.04 -0.99
C GLU A 261 25.94 -5.55 -0.59
N GLU A 262 25.54 -4.68 -1.52
CA GLU A 262 25.38 -3.24 -1.26
C GLU A 262 24.24 -2.94 -0.29
N THR A 263 23.17 -3.73 -0.34
CA THR A 263 22.03 -3.63 0.59
C THR A 263 22.47 -3.90 2.03
N ILE A 264 23.25 -4.97 2.24
CA ILE A 264 23.81 -5.32 3.55
C ILE A 264 24.85 -4.30 4.00
N LYS A 265 25.72 -3.84 3.10
CA LYS A 265 26.73 -2.81 3.37
C LYS A 265 26.09 -1.49 3.81
N LYS A 266 25.00 -1.08 3.15
CA LYS A 266 24.21 0.10 3.52
C LYS A 266 23.58 -0.07 4.90
N PHE A 267 22.96 -1.22 5.17
CA PHE A 267 22.39 -1.53 6.48
C PHE A 267 23.42 -1.41 7.62
N ILE A 268 24.60 -2.02 7.45
CA ILE A 268 25.69 -1.97 8.45
C ILE A 268 26.15 -0.52 8.65
N LYS A 269 26.37 0.23 7.57
CA LYS A 269 26.79 1.63 7.67
C LYS A 269 25.79 2.50 8.44
N GLU A 270 24.50 2.27 8.25
CA GLU A 270 23.43 3.04 8.88
C GLU A 270 23.16 2.63 10.34
N ASN A 271 23.24 1.34 10.67
CA ASN A 271 22.80 0.81 11.97
C ASN A 271 23.95 0.40 12.90
N ILE A 272 25.14 0.14 12.35
CA ILE A 272 26.35 -0.25 13.09
C ILE A 272 27.57 0.50 12.53
N PRO A 273 27.64 1.85 12.67
CA PRO A 273 28.67 2.65 12.01
C PRO A 273 30.11 2.28 12.41
N THR A 274 30.28 1.69 13.59
CA THR A 274 31.56 1.24 14.13
C THR A 274 32.05 -0.09 13.54
N LEU A 275 31.19 -0.83 12.82
CA LEU A 275 31.55 -2.09 12.18
C LEU A 275 32.07 -1.83 10.76
N ASN A 276 33.38 -2.01 10.56
CA ASN A 276 33.99 -1.92 9.24
C ASN A 276 33.55 -3.11 8.36
N TYR A 277 32.77 -2.84 7.31
CA TYR A 277 32.29 -3.86 6.36
C TYR A 277 33.42 -4.73 5.80
N LYS A 278 34.59 -4.16 5.47
CA LYS A 278 35.74 -4.93 4.95
C LYS A 278 36.17 -6.07 5.89
N SER A 279 35.95 -5.92 7.18
CA SER A 279 36.33 -6.93 8.18
C SER A 279 35.37 -8.13 8.27
N ILE A 280 34.17 -8.03 7.68
CA ILE A 280 33.16 -9.11 7.67
C ILE A 280 32.72 -9.51 6.26
N GLN A 281 33.24 -8.82 5.24
CA GLN A 281 32.87 -8.99 3.84
C GLN A 281 32.96 -10.45 3.37
N LYS A 282 34.03 -11.17 3.76
CA LYS A 282 34.21 -12.59 3.41
C LYS A 282 33.07 -13.46 3.96
N ASN A 283 32.63 -13.21 5.20
CA ASN A 283 31.57 -13.99 5.83
C ASN A 283 30.20 -13.71 5.20
N ILE A 284 29.93 -12.44 4.86
CA ILE A 284 28.70 -12.04 4.16
C ILE A 284 28.62 -12.70 2.78
N LYS A 285 29.74 -12.68 2.01
CA LYS A 285 29.81 -13.34 0.71
C LYS A 285 29.56 -14.84 0.80
N ASN A 286 30.23 -15.52 1.73
CA ASN A 286 30.02 -16.95 1.93
C ASN A 286 28.55 -17.31 2.26
N ARG A 287 27.85 -16.47 3.05
CA ARG A 287 26.44 -16.70 3.38
C ARG A 287 25.50 -16.49 2.19
N LEU A 288 25.76 -15.45 1.38
CA LEU A 288 25.04 -15.23 0.12
C LEU A 288 25.29 -16.37 -0.87
N GLU A 289 26.53 -16.86 -0.98
CA GLU A 289 26.90 -18.01 -1.82
C GLU A 289 26.25 -19.32 -1.35
N ASN A 290 26.02 -19.46 -0.04
CA ASN A 290 25.28 -20.58 0.55
C ASN A 290 23.74 -20.46 0.39
N GLY A 291 23.24 -19.42 -0.30
CA GLY A 291 21.83 -19.25 -0.62
C GLY A 291 21.00 -18.49 0.40
N GLU A 292 21.63 -17.87 1.42
CA GLU A 292 20.91 -16.99 2.35
C GLU A 292 20.53 -15.67 1.68
N THR A 293 19.32 -15.19 1.96
CA THR A 293 18.83 -13.90 1.46
C THR A 293 19.45 -12.72 2.21
N PRO A 294 19.53 -11.53 1.59
CA PRO A 294 19.97 -10.31 2.29
C PRO A 294 19.16 -10.02 3.56
N GLU A 295 17.85 -10.31 3.54
CA GLU A 295 16.94 -10.12 4.66
C GLU A 295 17.29 -11.04 5.84
N GLU A 296 17.62 -12.31 5.57
CA GLU A 296 18.03 -13.29 6.59
C GLU A 296 19.35 -12.89 7.25
N ILE A 297 20.33 -12.48 6.44
CA ILE A 297 21.63 -12.04 6.92
C ILE A 297 21.47 -10.74 7.75
N ILE A 298 20.66 -9.79 7.29
CA ILE A 298 20.35 -8.57 8.04
C ILE A 298 19.63 -8.90 9.35
N ALA A 299 18.66 -9.81 9.34
CA ALA A 299 17.96 -10.23 10.55
C ALA A 299 18.90 -10.89 11.57
N PHE A 300 19.83 -11.73 11.10
CA PHE A 300 20.88 -12.33 11.92
C PHE A 300 21.79 -11.27 12.54
N ILE A 301 22.27 -10.30 11.74
CA ILE A 301 23.10 -9.19 12.24
C ILE A 301 22.34 -8.37 13.28
N LYS A 302 21.05 -8.05 13.03
CA LYS A 302 20.19 -7.30 13.96
C LYS A 302 20.07 -8.00 15.31
N ARG A 303 19.72 -9.30 15.32
CA ARG A 303 19.56 -10.08 16.56
C ARG A 303 20.85 -10.12 17.36
N ASN A 304 21.96 -10.46 16.72
CA ASN A 304 23.26 -10.54 17.39
C ASN A 304 23.75 -9.18 17.86
N TRP A 305 23.52 -8.11 17.10
CA TRP A 305 23.90 -6.76 17.52
C TRP A 305 23.10 -6.29 18.74
N HIS A 306 21.79 -6.51 18.75
CA HIS A 306 20.93 -6.21 19.89
C HIS A 306 21.36 -6.96 21.16
N ARG A 307 21.56 -8.29 21.04
CA ARG A 307 22.02 -9.12 22.16
C ARG A 307 23.42 -8.76 22.65
N ALA A 308 24.30 -8.37 21.73
CA ALA A 308 25.63 -7.91 22.09
C ALA A 308 25.55 -6.63 22.93
N ILE A 309 24.80 -5.62 22.48
CA ILE A 309 24.61 -4.35 23.19
C ILE A 309 24.06 -4.59 24.60
N ASP A 310 23.01 -5.41 24.72
CA ASP A 310 22.28 -5.62 25.97
C ASP A 310 23.02 -6.45 27.03
N ASP A 311 24.07 -7.20 26.66
CA ASP A 311 24.85 -8.03 27.60
C ASP A 311 26.20 -7.39 27.95
N ASP A 312 26.28 -6.81 29.15
CA ASP A 312 27.49 -6.17 29.72
C ASP A 312 28.70 -7.11 29.84
N LYS A 313 28.51 -8.44 29.75
CA LYS A 313 29.60 -9.41 29.75
C LYS A 313 30.56 -9.22 28.57
N TYR A 314 30.06 -8.69 27.45
CA TYR A 314 30.86 -8.50 26.25
C TYR A 314 31.62 -7.17 26.29
N LYS A 315 32.89 -7.22 26.71
CA LYS A 315 33.82 -6.07 26.70
C LYS A 315 33.95 -5.39 25.33
N SER A 316 33.85 -6.15 24.24
CA SER A 316 33.82 -5.64 22.87
C SER A 316 32.58 -6.13 22.14
N LYS A 317 31.59 -5.24 22.02
CA LYS A 317 30.32 -5.48 21.32
C LYS A 317 30.53 -5.82 19.85
N ILE A 318 31.48 -5.14 19.21
CA ILE A 318 31.88 -5.39 17.82
C ILE A 318 32.65 -6.70 17.72
N GLY A 319 33.53 -6.98 18.68
CA GLY A 319 34.31 -8.21 18.69
C GLY A 319 33.43 -9.46 18.79
N ILE A 320 32.42 -9.44 19.66
CA ILE A 320 31.49 -10.56 19.77
C ILE A 320 30.59 -10.71 18.54
N LEU A 321 30.14 -9.60 17.93
CA LEU A 321 29.38 -9.64 16.68
C LEU A 321 30.19 -10.23 15.52
N LYS A 322 31.47 -9.85 15.39
CA LYS A 322 32.37 -10.43 14.39
C LYS A 322 32.54 -11.94 14.61
N LYS A 323 32.75 -12.35 15.85
CA LYS A 323 32.86 -13.76 16.21
C LYS A 323 31.58 -14.53 15.88
N ALA A 324 30.40 -13.97 16.17
CA ALA A 324 29.10 -14.56 15.80
C ALA A 324 28.92 -14.71 14.29
N LEU A 325 29.43 -13.76 13.50
CA LEU A 325 29.41 -13.82 12.03
C LEU A 325 30.44 -14.80 11.45
N GLU A 326 31.59 -14.97 12.10
CA GLU A 326 32.64 -15.93 11.70
C GLU A 326 32.23 -17.37 12.00
N GLU A 327 31.68 -17.62 13.19
CA GLU A 327 31.32 -18.94 13.69
C GLU A 327 29.84 -19.30 13.42
N ASN A 328 29.08 -18.39 12.79
CA ASN A 328 27.65 -18.52 12.46
C ASN A 328 26.76 -18.99 13.62
N PHE A 329 26.97 -18.43 14.82
CA PHE A 329 26.15 -18.74 15.99
C PHE A 329 25.36 -17.51 16.45
N GLU A 330 24.22 -17.76 17.09
CA GLU A 330 23.44 -16.71 17.72
C GLU A 330 23.83 -16.51 19.18
N LEU A 331 23.96 -15.25 19.60
CA LEU A 331 24.15 -14.92 21.02
C LEU A 331 22.94 -15.34 21.85
N ASN A 332 23.18 -15.59 23.14
CA ASN A 332 22.14 -15.97 24.09
C ASN A 332 21.06 -14.89 24.17
N LEU A 333 19.82 -15.32 24.39
CA LEU A 333 18.68 -14.44 24.58
C LEU A 333 18.92 -13.47 25.74
N THR A 334 18.48 -12.23 25.58
CA THR A 334 18.57 -11.24 26.66
C THR A 334 17.61 -11.59 27.79
N LYS A 335 17.81 -11.01 28.98
CA LYS A 335 16.89 -11.21 30.12
C LYS A 335 15.44 -10.81 29.75
N GLU A 336 15.26 -9.80 28.92
CA GLU A 336 13.95 -9.38 28.42
C GLU A 336 13.35 -10.33 27.40
N GLU A 337 14.15 -10.88 26.49
CA GLU A 337 13.70 -11.91 25.53
C GLU A 337 13.29 -13.19 26.27
N ILE A 338 14.07 -13.63 27.25
CA ILE A 338 13.73 -14.77 28.12
C ILE A 338 12.44 -14.49 28.90
N GLN A 339 12.25 -13.27 29.41
CA GLN A 339 11.02 -12.91 30.12
C GLN A 339 9.82 -12.86 29.17
N ARG A 340 9.99 -12.37 27.93
CA ARG A 340 8.95 -12.40 26.90
C ARG A 340 8.57 -13.82 26.52
N GLU A 341 9.55 -14.70 26.30
CA GLU A 341 9.30 -16.12 26.02
C GLU A 341 8.63 -16.83 27.20
N LYS A 342 9.06 -16.55 28.44
CA LYS A 342 8.38 -17.06 29.65
C LYS A 342 6.97 -16.51 29.81
N ASN A 343 6.71 -15.26 29.44
CA ASN A 343 5.37 -14.67 29.50
C ASN A 343 4.45 -15.25 28.43
N ILE A 344 4.98 -15.57 27.25
CA ILE A 344 4.29 -16.30 26.18
C ILE A 344 3.97 -17.74 26.63
N LEU A 345 4.94 -18.44 27.23
CA LEU A 345 4.73 -19.80 27.75
C LEU A 345 3.75 -19.86 28.93
N ASN A 346 3.74 -18.83 29.79
CA ASN A 346 2.92 -18.79 31.01
C ASN A 346 1.59 -18.04 30.86
N GLY A 347 1.23 -17.59 29.65
CA GLY A 347 -0.05 -16.93 29.35
C GLY A 347 -0.30 -15.62 30.13
N LYS A 348 0.71 -15.01 30.76
CA LYS A 348 0.57 -13.77 31.53
C LYS A 348 0.94 -12.57 30.67
N THR A 349 -0.03 -12.07 29.92
CA THR A 349 -0.02 -10.69 29.43
C THR A 349 -0.55 -9.78 30.54
N ILE A 350 0.24 -8.78 30.93
CA ILE A 350 -0.06 -7.87 32.05
C ILE A 350 -1.30 -7.03 31.74
N VAL A 351 -2.39 -7.29 32.46
CA VAL A 351 -3.52 -6.37 32.64
C VAL A 351 -3.01 -5.21 33.50
N LYS A 352 -3.11 -3.97 33.01
CA LYS A 352 -2.89 -2.78 33.85
C LYS A 352 -3.94 -2.79 34.97
N LYS A 353 -3.48 -2.95 36.20
CA LYS A 353 -4.26 -2.92 37.43
C LYS A 353 -4.88 -1.52 37.61
N GLU A 354 -6.20 -1.40 37.51
CA GLU A 354 -6.91 -0.23 38.02
C GLU A 354 -6.85 -0.25 39.56
N VAL A 355 -6.45 0.87 40.15
CA VAL A 355 -6.48 1.08 41.59
C VAL A 355 -7.94 1.28 41.99
N LYS A 356 -8.51 0.29 42.70
CA LYS A 356 -9.84 0.39 43.30
C LYS A 356 -9.85 1.47 44.39
N VAL A 357 -10.73 2.46 44.22
CA VAL A 357 -11.20 3.31 45.31
C VAL A 357 -12.02 2.45 46.27
N ILE A 358 -11.63 2.40 47.53
CA ILE A 358 -12.38 1.77 48.62
C ILE A 358 -13.56 2.70 48.97
N LYS A 359 -14.80 2.22 48.87
CA LYS A 359 -15.96 2.81 49.55
C LYS A 359 -16.22 2.01 50.83
N SER A 360 -16.46 2.72 51.92
CA SER A 360 -16.69 2.23 53.28
C SER A 360 -18.08 1.61 53.47
N ASP A 361 -18.13 0.56 54.27
CA ASP A 361 -19.30 -0.20 54.72
C ASP A 361 -20.27 0.61 55.58
N TRP A 362 -21.58 0.38 55.40
CA TRP A 362 -22.60 0.40 56.45
C TRP A 362 -23.75 -0.58 56.09
N ASP A 363 -23.85 -1.62 56.92
CA ASP A 363 -24.99 -2.42 57.41
C ASP A 363 -25.92 -3.31 56.53
N THR A 364 -26.12 -4.50 57.11
CA THR A 364 -26.75 -5.80 56.72
C THR A 364 -28.28 -5.84 57.03
N PRO A 365 -29.06 -6.95 56.94
CA PRO A 365 -28.86 -8.31 56.34
C PRO A 365 -30.08 -8.98 55.61
N ASN A 366 -29.79 -10.15 55.02
CA ASN A 366 -30.64 -11.36 54.78
C ASN A 366 -31.70 -11.41 53.65
N SER A 367 -31.51 -12.32 52.68
CA SER A 367 -32.11 -13.68 52.75
C SER A 367 -31.67 -14.63 51.61
N SER A 368 -31.00 -15.72 52.01
CA SER A 368 -31.14 -17.13 51.56
C SER A 368 -31.12 -17.57 50.08
N LYS A 369 -30.07 -18.37 49.80
CA LYS A 369 -30.04 -19.71 49.16
C LYS A 369 -30.35 -19.87 47.66
N ALA A 370 -29.31 -20.27 46.92
CA ALA A 370 -29.27 -21.59 46.29
C ALA A 370 -27.81 -21.97 45.92
N GLU A 371 -27.38 -23.14 46.40
CA GLU A 371 -26.17 -23.86 45.98
C GLU A 371 -26.38 -24.45 44.58
N GLU A 372 -25.34 -24.48 43.74
CA GLU A 372 -24.68 -25.72 43.29
C GLU A 372 -23.90 -25.54 41.96
N LYS A 373 -22.64 -26.00 42.03
CA LYS A 373 -21.85 -26.71 41.02
C LYS A 373 -21.25 -25.96 39.83
N GLU A 374 -19.93 -25.76 39.97
CA GLU A 374 -18.95 -25.87 38.89
C GLU A 374 -19.24 -27.09 38.01
N GLU A 375 -19.39 -26.87 36.71
CA GLU A 375 -19.03 -27.84 35.69
C GLU A 375 -18.21 -27.13 34.62
N GLU A 376 -16.96 -27.58 34.49
CA GLU A 376 -16.03 -27.16 33.45
C GLU A 376 -16.62 -27.39 32.05
N LYS A 377 -16.68 -26.33 31.24
CA LYS A 377 -16.54 -26.47 29.78
C LYS A 377 -15.50 -25.48 29.28
N LYS A 378 -14.34 -26.02 28.95
CA LYS A 378 -13.29 -25.39 28.17
C LYS A 378 -13.87 -24.93 26.83
N GLU A 379 -14.12 -23.63 26.66
CA GLU A 379 -14.17 -23.03 25.33
C GLU A 379 -12.78 -22.53 24.95
N VAL A 380 -12.08 -23.40 24.23
CA VAL A 380 -10.83 -23.10 23.55
C VAL A 380 -11.14 -22.08 22.46
N VAL A 381 -10.78 -20.81 22.64
CA VAL A 381 -10.73 -19.84 21.56
C VAL A 381 -9.51 -20.18 20.70
N LYS A 382 -9.72 -21.12 19.77
CA LYS A 382 -8.84 -21.32 18.61
C LYS A 382 -8.99 -20.11 17.70
N GLU A 383 -7.86 -19.55 17.27
CA GLU A 383 -7.81 -18.68 16.11
C GLU A 383 -8.60 -19.34 14.97
N LYS A 384 -9.68 -18.69 14.49
CA LYS A 384 -10.50 -19.22 13.40
C LYS A 384 -9.68 -19.17 12.11
N LYS A 385 -8.93 -20.23 11.83
CA LYS A 385 -8.40 -20.52 10.50
C LYS A 385 -9.57 -20.74 9.55
N ILE A 386 -9.56 -20.03 8.42
CA ILE A 386 -10.55 -20.21 7.34
C ILE A 386 -10.29 -21.57 6.68
N GLU A 387 -11.30 -22.43 6.62
CA GLU A 387 -11.19 -23.77 6.04
C GLU A 387 -11.35 -23.69 4.50
N ILE A 388 -10.33 -24.12 3.75
CA ILE A 388 -10.39 -24.17 2.28
C ILE A 388 -10.99 -25.51 1.88
N ILE A 389 -12.15 -25.50 1.23
CA ILE A 389 -12.88 -26.71 0.82
C ILE A 389 -13.11 -26.75 -0.69
N SER A 390 -13.28 -27.96 -1.23
CA SER A 390 -13.59 -28.15 -2.66
C SER A 390 -15.04 -27.78 -2.98
N TYR A 391 -15.37 -27.51 -4.24
CA TYR A 391 -16.75 -27.24 -4.65
C TYR A 391 -17.71 -28.39 -4.34
N LYS A 392 -17.25 -29.63 -4.55
CA LYS A 392 -18.02 -30.84 -4.24
C LYS A 392 -18.37 -30.93 -2.75
N GLU A 393 -17.40 -30.66 -1.89
CA GLU A 393 -17.60 -30.65 -0.44
C GLU A 393 -18.50 -29.50 0.02
N TYR A 394 -18.40 -28.33 -0.64
CA TYR A 394 -19.33 -27.23 -0.41
C TYR A 394 -20.78 -27.61 -0.76
N LEU A 395 -21.01 -28.32 -1.87
CA LEU A 395 -22.36 -28.76 -2.27
C LEU A 395 -22.99 -29.72 -1.25
N GLU A 396 -22.22 -30.65 -0.72
CA GLU A 396 -22.67 -31.57 0.34
C GLU A 396 -23.05 -30.82 1.63
N ARG A 397 -22.22 -29.87 2.06
CA ARG A 397 -22.49 -29.04 3.25
C ARG A 397 -23.69 -28.10 3.02
N LYS A 398 -23.82 -27.53 1.83
CA LYS A 398 -24.94 -26.67 1.42
C LYS A 398 -26.27 -27.39 1.58
N GLU A 399 -26.40 -28.61 1.08
CA GLU A 399 -27.67 -29.35 1.18
C GLU A 399 -28.09 -29.63 2.63
N ILE A 400 -27.13 -29.97 3.48
CA ILE A 400 -27.38 -30.21 4.91
C ILE A 400 -27.88 -28.95 5.61
N GLU A 401 -27.24 -27.81 5.36
CA GLU A 401 -27.63 -26.54 5.99
C GLU A 401 -28.97 -26.02 5.48
N LEU A 402 -29.27 -26.19 4.20
CA LEU A 402 -30.58 -25.84 3.65
C LEU A 402 -31.71 -26.67 4.25
N LYS A 403 -31.50 -27.98 4.49
CA LYS A 403 -32.47 -28.85 5.18
C LYS A 403 -32.71 -28.40 6.63
N LYS A 404 -31.65 -28.10 7.40
CA LYS A 404 -31.74 -27.59 8.78
C LYS A 404 -32.52 -26.27 8.89
N ILE A 405 -32.37 -25.40 7.89
CA ILE A 405 -33.04 -24.09 7.86
C ILE A 405 -34.55 -24.27 7.60
N ILE A 406 -34.93 -25.19 6.70
CA ILE A 406 -36.34 -25.50 6.40
C ILE A 406 -37.08 -26.03 7.64
N GLU A 407 -36.43 -26.82 8.49
CA GLU A 407 -37.04 -27.43 9.69
C GLU A 407 -37.27 -26.42 10.83
N LYS A 408 -36.47 -25.36 10.91
CA LYS A 408 -36.48 -24.41 12.04
C LYS A 408 -37.36 -23.18 11.86
N THR A 409 -37.69 -22.80 10.63
CA THR A 409 -38.44 -21.56 10.35
C THR A 409 -39.90 -21.86 9.99
N LYS A 410 -40.81 -21.57 10.93
CA LYS A 410 -42.26 -21.46 10.69
C LYS A 410 -42.72 -20.06 11.09
N THR A 411 -42.58 -19.11 10.16
CA THR A 411 -43.09 -17.74 10.33
C THR A 411 -44.21 -17.50 9.31
N GLY A 412 -45.27 -16.80 9.71
CA GLY A 412 -46.45 -16.58 8.85
C GLY A 412 -46.23 -15.63 7.66
N ASP A 413 -45.14 -14.85 7.67
CA ASP A 413 -44.76 -13.93 6.59
C ASP A 413 -43.66 -14.54 5.70
N LYS A 414 -44.03 -14.84 4.43
CA LYS A 414 -43.14 -15.46 3.43
C LYS A 414 -41.90 -14.62 3.10
N LYS A 415 -41.98 -13.28 3.13
CA LYS A 415 -40.87 -12.40 2.76
C LYS A 415 -39.85 -12.32 3.90
N LEU A 416 -40.34 -12.24 5.13
CA LEU A 416 -39.50 -12.25 6.32
C LEU A 416 -38.83 -13.62 6.54
N ASP A 417 -39.59 -14.70 6.32
CA ASP A 417 -39.06 -16.07 6.36
C ASP A 417 -37.90 -16.25 5.37
N LEU A 418 -38.06 -15.85 4.11
CA LEU A 418 -37.02 -15.98 3.10
C LEU A 418 -35.75 -15.16 3.41
N ALA A 419 -35.92 -13.96 3.97
CA ALA A 419 -34.81 -13.12 4.42
C ALA A 419 -34.02 -13.75 5.59
N LEU A 420 -34.73 -14.32 6.56
CA LEU A 420 -34.13 -15.01 7.71
C LEU A 420 -33.39 -16.28 7.28
N ARG A 421 -33.96 -17.06 6.34
CA ARG A 421 -33.31 -18.24 5.76
C ARG A 421 -32.02 -17.87 5.04
N LYS A 422 -32.03 -16.81 4.24
CA LYS A 422 -30.85 -16.29 3.54
C LYS A 422 -29.75 -15.87 4.53
N MET A 423 -30.11 -15.08 5.54
CA MET A 423 -29.17 -14.61 6.56
C MET A 423 -28.53 -15.79 7.31
N ASN A 424 -29.35 -16.74 7.77
CA ASN A 424 -28.88 -17.90 8.51
C ASN A 424 -27.97 -18.79 7.66
N PHE A 425 -28.29 -19.00 6.38
CA PHE A 425 -27.45 -19.75 5.45
C PHE A 425 -26.05 -19.14 5.31
N PHE A 426 -25.96 -17.84 5.00
CA PHE A 426 -24.65 -17.22 4.79
C PHE A 426 -23.82 -17.08 6.08
N LEU A 427 -24.43 -16.93 7.25
CA LEU A 427 -23.72 -16.93 8.54
C LEU A 427 -23.02 -18.25 8.87
N VAL A 428 -23.46 -19.37 8.28
CA VAL A 428 -22.79 -20.67 8.45
C VAL A 428 -21.47 -20.73 7.68
N PHE A 429 -21.35 -20.00 6.56
CA PHE A 429 -20.19 -20.10 5.67
C PHE A 429 -19.26 -18.88 5.71
N LYS A 430 -19.82 -17.67 5.88
CA LYS A 430 -19.11 -16.39 5.85
C LYS A 430 -18.05 -16.31 6.94
N GLY A 431 -16.78 -16.15 6.54
CA GLY A 431 -15.64 -16.07 7.45
C GLY A 431 -15.28 -17.38 8.15
N LYS A 432 -15.82 -18.51 7.69
CA LYS A 432 -15.51 -19.86 8.20
C LYS A 432 -14.95 -20.78 7.10
N ILE A 433 -15.47 -20.68 5.88
CA ILE A 433 -15.01 -21.46 4.73
C ILE A 433 -14.60 -20.57 3.56
N GLN A 434 -13.74 -21.11 2.70
CA GLN A 434 -13.39 -20.58 1.39
C GLN A 434 -13.48 -21.71 0.36
N VAL A 435 -14.15 -21.46 -0.77
CA VAL A 435 -14.36 -22.44 -1.84
C VAL A 435 -13.71 -21.96 -3.11
N ASN A 436 -12.87 -22.79 -3.72
CA ASN A 436 -12.28 -22.50 -5.01
C ASN A 436 -13.19 -23.05 -6.12
N LEU A 437 -13.59 -22.18 -7.05
CA LEU A 437 -14.54 -22.48 -8.13
C LEU A 437 -13.99 -22.06 -9.49
N THR A 438 -14.35 -22.76 -10.56
CA THR A 438 -14.18 -22.22 -11.92
C THR A 438 -15.19 -21.09 -12.19
N LYS A 439 -14.99 -20.34 -13.27
CA LYS A 439 -15.91 -19.26 -13.65
C LYS A 439 -17.32 -19.80 -13.95
N THR A 440 -17.42 -20.95 -14.60
CA THR A 440 -18.69 -21.60 -14.93
C THR A 440 -19.42 -22.11 -13.69
N GLU A 441 -18.69 -22.73 -12.74
CA GLU A 441 -19.23 -23.17 -11.46
C GLU A 441 -19.74 -22.00 -10.62
N TYR A 442 -18.99 -20.89 -10.58
CA TYR A 442 -19.38 -19.67 -9.88
C TYR A 442 -20.68 -19.08 -10.45
N GLU A 443 -20.78 -18.98 -11.79
CA GLU A 443 -21.97 -18.45 -12.45
C GLU A 443 -23.19 -19.36 -12.24
N GLN A 444 -23.02 -20.68 -12.34
CA GLN A 444 -24.08 -21.66 -12.11
C GLN A 444 -24.57 -21.64 -10.67
N GLU A 445 -23.66 -21.60 -9.69
CA GLU A 445 -24.01 -21.61 -8.27
C GLU A 445 -24.67 -20.31 -7.83
N THR A 446 -24.21 -19.16 -8.35
CA THR A 446 -24.83 -17.86 -8.11
C THR A 446 -26.30 -17.86 -8.58
N GLU A 447 -26.58 -18.44 -9.76
CA GLU A 447 -27.98 -18.57 -10.22
C GLU A 447 -28.82 -19.56 -9.42
N ASN A 448 -28.22 -20.64 -8.93
CA ASN A 448 -28.93 -21.58 -8.07
C ASN A 448 -29.35 -20.92 -6.75
N LEU A 449 -28.45 -20.16 -6.11
CA LEU A 449 -28.75 -19.45 -4.86
C LEU A 449 -29.76 -18.32 -5.07
N LYS A 450 -29.67 -17.59 -6.19
CA LYS A 450 -30.67 -16.58 -6.57
C LYS A 450 -32.07 -17.17 -6.69
N LYS A 451 -32.21 -18.29 -7.40
CA LYS A 451 -33.50 -19.00 -7.55
C LYS A 451 -34.03 -19.49 -6.20
N TYR A 452 -33.15 -20.01 -5.34
CA TYR A 452 -33.53 -20.53 -4.03
C TYR A 452 -34.02 -19.43 -3.07
N PHE A 453 -33.30 -18.30 -2.99
CA PHE A 453 -33.64 -17.20 -2.08
C PHE A 453 -34.54 -16.12 -2.70
N GLN A 454 -34.92 -16.25 -3.97
CA GLN A 454 -35.75 -15.28 -4.72
C GLN A 454 -35.31 -13.81 -4.56
N VAL A 455 -34.00 -13.57 -4.64
CA VAL A 455 -33.38 -12.23 -4.54
C VAL A 455 -32.69 -11.85 -5.85
N SER A 456 -32.22 -10.60 -5.97
CA SER A 456 -31.48 -10.18 -7.17
C SER A 456 -30.08 -10.82 -7.23
N LEU A 457 -29.54 -10.91 -8.44
CA LEU A 457 -28.22 -11.48 -8.70
C LEU A 457 -27.12 -10.68 -7.98
N GLU A 458 -27.25 -9.35 -7.95
CA GLU A 458 -26.29 -8.44 -7.32
C GLU A 458 -26.16 -8.72 -5.82
N ILE A 459 -27.29 -8.98 -5.14
CA ILE A 459 -27.32 -9.29 -3.71
C ILE A 459 -26.63 -10.62 -3.43
N ILE A 460 -26.84 -11.65 -4.27
CA ILE A 460 -26.15 -12.94 -4.10
C ILE A 460 -24.65 -12.78 -4.34
N LYS A 461 -24.24 -12.06 -5.39
CA LYS A 461 -22.82 -11.80 -5.70
C LYS A 461 -22.07 -11.18 -4.52
N GLN A 462 -22.68 -10.20 -3.84
CA GLN A 462 -22.10 -9.56 -2.65
C GLN A 462 -21.93 -10.53 -1.47
N GLU A 463 -22.84 -11.50 -1.29
CA GLU A 463 -22.74 -12.46 -0.19
C GLU A 463 -21.73 -13.57 -0.47
N VAL A 464 -21.60 -14.00 -1.73
CA VAL A 464 -20.67 -15.09 -2.11
C VAL A 464 -19.24 -14.62 -2.35
N GLU A 465 -18.99 -13.32 -2.57
CA GLU A 465 -17.64 -12.73 -2.77
C GLU A 465 -16.67 -13.04 -1.62
N ARG A 466 -17.20 -13.27 -0.40
CA ARG A 466 -16.42 -13.61 0.79
C ARG A 466 -16.33 -15.11 1.08
N ILE A 467 -16.89 -15.94 0.21
CA ILE A 467 -16.96 -17.40 0.34
C ILE A 467 -16.27 -18.07 -0.85
N PHE A 468 -16.40 -17.52 -2.06
CA PHE A 468 -15.90 -18.12 -3.30
C PHE A 468 -14.70 -17.37 -3.87
N ILE A 469 -13.69 -18.12 -4.31
CA ILE A 469 -12.55 -17.61 -5.08
C ILE A 469 -12.57 -18.27 -6.46
N ILE A 470 -12.55 -17.45 -7.51
CA ILE A 470 -12.52 -17.94 -8.89
C ILE A 470 -11.09 -18.36 -9.23
N THR A 471 -10.86 -19.67 -9.35
CA THR A 471 -9.61 -20.19 -9.90
C THR A 471 -9.60 -19.98 -11.41
N LYS A 472 -8.63 -19.21 -11.90
CA LYS A 472 -8.37 -19.05 -13.34
C LYS A 472 -8.03 -20.41 -13.94
N GLU A 473 -8.86 -20.87 -14.88
CA GLU A 473 -8.55 -22.06 -15.68
C GLU A 473 -7.34 -21.81 -16.59
N LYS A 474 -6.60 -22.90 -16.83
CA LYS A 474 -5.44 -23.06 -17.72
C LYS A 474 -5.78 -22.85 -19.21
N GLU A 475 -6.56 -21.82 -19.55
CA GLU A 475 -6.82 -21.37 -20.92
C GLU A 475 -5.97 -20.14 -21.31
N GLU A 476 -5.45 -19.37 -20.35
CA GLU A 476 -4.59 -18.20 -20.62
C GLU A 476 -3.17 -18.61 -21.06
N GLU A 477 -2.63 -19.74 -20.57
CA GLU A 477 -1.28 -20.22 -20.91
C GLU A 477 -1.16 -20.57 -22.41
N VAL A 478 -2.21 -21.17 -22.99
CA VAL A 478 -2.25 -21.52 -24.42
C VAL A 478 -2.36 -20.28 -25.30
N LYS A 479 -3.05 -19.21 -24.83
CA LYS A 479 -3.20 -17.93 -25.55
C LYS A 479 -1.95 -17.05 -25.48
N GLU A 480 -1.23 -17.07 -24.36
CA GLU A 480 0.05 -16.36 -24.25
C GLU A 480 1.16 -17.10 -25.02
N GLU A 481 1.26 -18.43 -24.92
CA GLU A 481 2.25 -19.19 -25.70
C GLU A 481 2.02 -19.10 -27.22
N THR A 482 0.76 -19.07 -27.69
CA THR A 482 0.47 -18.83 -29.13
C THR A 482 0.75 -17.40 -29.55
N LYS A 483 0.50 -16.39 -28.71
CA LYS A 483 0.85 -15.00 -29.03
C LYS A 483 2.35 -14.78 -29.16
N VAL A 484 3.14 -15.40 -28.27
CA VAL A 484 4.61 -15.31 -28.30
C VAL A 484 5.16 -16.02 -29.55
N ALA A 485 4.66 -17.20 -29.89
CA ALA A 485 5.08 -17.93 -31.10
C ALA A 485 4.68 -17.21 -32.40
N VAL A 486 3.52 -16.52 -32.43
CA VAL A 486 3.08 -15.74 -33.60
C VAL A 486 3.90 -14.46 -33.76
N ALA A 487 4.23 -13.77 -32.67
CA ALA A 487 5.04 -12.55 -32.72
C ALA A 487 6.47 -12.82 -33.24
N GLU A 488 7.06 -13.97 -32.88
CA GLU A 488 8.42 -14.35 -33.26
C GLU A 488 8.55 -14.72 -34.75
N VAL A 489 7.45 -15.07 -35.41
CA VAL A 489 7.40 -15.37 -36.86
C VAL A 489 7.07 -14.12 -37.68
N VAL A 490 6.21 -13.23 -37.16
CA VAL A 490 5.86 -11.96 -37.81
C VAL A 490 7.09 -11.04 -37.95
N GLU A 491 7.99 -11.02 -36.96
CA GLU A 491 9.24 -10.24 -37.04
C GLU A 491 10.21 -10.69 -38.15
N LYS A 492 10.05 -11.90 -38.72
CA LYS A 492 11.01 -12.43 -39.71
C LYS A 492 10.67 -12.13 -41.17
N ASN A 493 9.41 -11.89 -41.53
CA ASN A 493 8.95 -11.90 -42.93
C ASN A 493 8.33 -10.57 -43.42
N ASN A 494 8.97 -9.43 -43.14
CA ASN A 494 8.59 -8.07 -43.60
C ASN A 494 7.79 -8.01 -44.94
N ALA A 495 6.44 -8.00 -44.88
CA ALA A 495 5.49 -7.08 -45.52
C ALA A 495 4.11 -7.69 -45.89
N ILE A 496 3.11 -6.80 -45.84
CA ILE A 496 1.75 -6.77 -46.44
C ILE A 496 0.63 -7.60 -45.76
N ASP A 497 -0.20 -6.85 -45.02
CA ASP A 497 -1.52 -7.14 -44.44
C ASP A 497 -1.61 -8.19 -43.31
N GLU A 498 -0.91 -7.88 -42.20
CA GLU A 498 -0.87 -8.67 -40.95
C GLU A 498 -2.24 -9.08 -40.41
N GLU A 499 -3.26 -8.22 -40.52
CA GLU A 499 -4.54 -8.41 -39.83
C GLU A 499 -5.42 -9.50 -40.48
N ALA A 500 -5.34 -9.63 -41.81
CA ALA A 500 -6.08 -10.65 -42.56
C ALA A 500 -5.46 -12.05 -42.37
N ILE A 501 -4.13 -12.13 -42.38
CA ILE A 501 -3.38 -13.37 -42.16
C ILE A 501 -3.54 -13.84 -40.71
N LEU A 502 -3.43 -12.94 -39.72
CA LEU A 502 -3.65 -13.26 -38.31
C LEU A 502 -5.02 -13.90 -38.07
N LYS A 503 -6.06 -13.41 -38.76
CA LYS A 503 -7.43 -13.89 -38.59
C LYS A 503 -7.65 -15.27 -39.22
N LYS A 504 -7.05 -15.53 -40.38
CA LYS A 504 -7.13 -16.82 -41.08
C LYS A 504 -6.34 -17.91 -40.33
N VAL A 505 -5.13 -17.58 -39.88
CA VAL A 505 -4.25 -18.46 -39.09
C VAL A 505 -4.85 -18.74 -37.71
N SER A 506 -5.35 -17.72 -37.00
CA SER A 506 -5.98 -17.90 -35.70
C SER A 506 -7.22 -18.80 -35.76
N LYS A 507 -7.99 -18.73 -36.86
CA LYS A 507 -9.18 -19.56 -37.05
C LYS A 507 -8.83 -21.03 -37.31
N SER A 508 -7.89 -21.29 -38.22
CA SER A 508 -7.41 -22.66 -38.50
C SER A 508 -6.75 -23.31 -37.28
N LEU A 509 -5.98 -22.53 -36.50
CA LEU A 509 -5.37 -23.02 -35.26
C LEU A 509 -6.41 -23.34 -34.17
N LEU A 510 -7.50 -22.57 -34.09
CA LEU A 510 -8.59 -22.84 -33.15
C LEU A 510 -9.30 -24.16 -33.50
N GLU A 511 -9.56 -24.38 -34.79
CA GLU A 511 -10.21 -25.59 -35.32
C GLU A 511 -9.31 -26.84 -35.11
N ASN A 512 -8.01 -26.74 -35.41
CA ASN A 512 -7.07 -27.85 -35.20
C ASN A 512 -6.81 -28.13 -33.70
N ALA A 513 -6.79 -27.10 -32.84
CA ALA A 513 -6.68 -27.28 -31.39
C ALA A 513 -7.91 -27.99 -30.79
N THR A 514 -9.09 -27.83 -31.40
CA THR A 514 -10.29 -28.57 -30.99
C THR A 514 -10.23 -30.05 -31.38
N GLU A 515 -9.60 -30.42 -32.51
CA GLU A 515 -9.39 -31.83 -32.88
C GLU A 515 -8.38 -32.54 -31.97
N ILE A 516 -7.30 -31.86 -31.53
CA ILE A 516 -6.29 -32.45 -30.63
C ILE A 516 -6.87 -32.69 -29.23
N LYS A 517 -7.81 -31.86 -28.77
CA LYS A 517 -8.52 -32.03 -27.48
C LYS A 517 -9.39 -33.30 -27.42
N GLY A 518 -9.72 -33.91 -28.57
CA GLY A 518 -10.45 -35.18 -28.62
C GLY A 518 -9.60 -36.43 -28.40
N ASN A 519 -8.27 -36.31 -28.27
CA ASN A 519 -7.36 -37.45 -28.19
C ASN A 519 -6.56 -37.46 -26.88
N ASP A 520 -6.95 -38.34 -25.96
CA ASP A 520 -6.57 -38.29 -24.53
C ASP A 520 -5.24 -38.99 -24.19
N THR A 521 -4.42 -39.30 -25.19
CA THR A 521 -3.22 -40.15 -25.04
C THR A 521 -1.87 -39.44 -25.17
N LEU A 522 -1.84 -38.14 -25.50
CA LEU A 522 -0.60 -37.37 -25.73
C LEU A 522 -0.18 -36.54 -24.51
N SER A 523 1.11 -36.54 -24.19
CA SER A 523 1.73 -35.71 -23.14
C SER A 523 1.70 -34.22 -23.48
N LYS A 524 1.98 -33.35 -22.50
CA LYS A 524 2.02 -31.89 -22.73
C LYS A 524 3.10 -31.48 -23.73
N GLU A 525 4.30 -32.04 -23.65
CA GLU A 525 5.36 -31.78 -24.62
C GLU A 525 4.99 -32.26 -26.03
N GLU A 526 4.38 -33.43 -26.16
CA GLU A 526 3.99 -33.99 -27.47
C GLU A 526 2.89 -33.17 -28.14
N ARG A 527 1.94 -32.64 -27.35
CA ARG A 527 0.90 -31.73 -27.85
C ARG A 527 1.53 -30.41 -28.35
N LYS A 528 2.52 -29.88 -27.63
CA LYS A 528 3.25 -28.65 -28.01
C LYS A 528 4.02 -28.83 -29.31
N GLU A 529 4.74 -29.94 -29.46
CA GLU A 529 5.52 -30.24 -30.66
C GLU A 529 4.61 -30.46 -31.89
N LYS A 530 3.49 -31.15 -31.70
CA LYS A 530 2.51 -31.37 -32.77
C LYS A 530 1.84 -30.05 -33.21
N LEU A 531 1.46 -29.19 -32.26
CA LEU A 531 0.93 -27.86 -32.55
C LEU A 531 1.94 -27.00 -33.32
N LEU A 532 3.21 -26.98 -32.90
CA LEU A 532 4.27 -26.26 -33.60
C LEU A 532 4.49 -26.77 -35.02
N LYS A 533 4.41 -28.09 -35.23
CA LYS A 533 4.53 -28.69 -36.55
C LYS A 533 3.39 -28.26 -37.48
N MET A 534 2.14 -28.33 -37.02
CA MET A 534 0.99 -27.87 -37.80
C MET A 534 1.03 -26.37 -38.08
N LEU A 535 1.56 -25.58 -37.15
CA LEU A 535 1.72 -24.14 -37.33
C LEU A 535 2.73 -23.82 -38.43
N ARG A 536 3.84 -24.58 -38.52
CA ARG A 536 4.82 -24.47 -39.61
C ARG A 536 4.23 -24.90 -40.96
N GLU A 537 3.54 -26.04 -41.00
CA GLU A 537 2.91 -26.55 -42.23
C GLU A 537 1.86 -25.58 -42.80
N ASN A 538 1.07 -24.94 -41.93
CA ASN A 538 0.08 -23.94 -42.35
C ASN A 538 0.72 -22.65 -42.88
N ILE A 539 1.87 -22.23 -42.33
CA ILE A 539 2.60 -21.07 -42.81
C ILE A 539 3.20 -21.37 -44.19
N GLU A 540 3.79 -22.56 -44.37
CA GLU A 540 4.37 -22.99 -45.65
C GLU A 540 3.31 -23.14 -46.76
N LEU A 541 2.08 -23.55 -46.40
CA LEU A 541 0.93 -23.57 -47.32
C LEU A 541 0.48 -22.16 -47.73
N LEU A 542 0.49 -21.21 -46.80
CA LEU A 542 0.14 -19.82 -47.07
C LEU A 542 1.19 -19.12 -47.95
N GLU A 543 2.48 -19.40 -47.74
CA GLU A 543 3.58 -18.89 -48.57
C GLU A 543 3.44 -19.39 -50.03
N LYS A 544 3.04 -20.65 -50.24
CA LYS A 544 2.74 -21.19 -51.58
C LYS A 544 1.49 -20.57 -52.22
N GLU A 545 0.42 -20.33 -51.46
CA GLU A 545 -0.79 -19.66 -51.96
C GLU A 545 -0.48 -18.21 -52.41
N THR A 546 0.45 -17.52 -51.74
CA THR A 546 0.88 -16.16 -52.14
C THR A 546 1.81 -16.15 -53.35
N GLU A 547 2.71 -17.14 -53.49
CA GLU A 547 3.54 -17.27 -54.70
C GLU A 547 2.73 -17.62 -55.96
N GLU A 548 1.64 -18.38 -55.82
CA GLU A 548 0.71 -18.65 -56.94
C GLU A 548 -0.12 -17.41 -57.30
N ALA A 549 -0.52 -16.58 -56.34
CA ALA A 549 -1.25 -15.33 -56.60
C ALA A 549 -0.43 -14.29 -57.37
N ASP A 550 0.87 -14.16 -57.05
CA ASP A 550 1.79 -13.26 -57.77
C ASP A 550 2.07 -13.72 -59.21
N GLN A 551 1.94 -15.03 -59.52
CA GLN A 551 2.03 -15.52 -60.90
C GLN A 551 0.77 -15.23 -61.74
N PHE A 552 -0.40 -14.98 -61.12
CA PHE A 552 -1.62 -14.62 -61.85
C PHE A 552 -1.70 -13.13 -62.21
N ASP A 553 -1.06 -12.25 -61.45
CA ASP A 553 -1.01 -10.82 -61.75
C ASP A 553 -0.09 -10.50 -62.95
N ASP A 554 0.91 -11.34 -63.23
CA ASP A 554 1.76 -11.22 -64.43
C ASP A 554 1.03 -11.61 -65.73
N ILE A 555 0.05 -12.53 -65.68
CA ILE A 555 -0.77 -12.91 -66.84
C ILE A 555 -1.82 -11.82 -67.15
N ALA A 556 -2.33 -11.12 -66.12
CA ALA A 556 -3.26 -10.00 -66.29
C ALA A 556 -2.61 -8.79 -67.01
N SER A 557 -1.27 -8.69 -67.01
CA SER A 557 -0.54 -7.64 -67.76
C SER A 557 -0.41 -7.94 -69.26
N ILE A 558 -0.56 -9.20 -69.70
CA ILE A 558 -0.43 -9.61 -71.11
C ILE A 558 -1.70 -9.30 -71.92
N PHE A 559 -2.87 -9.19 -71.29
CA PHE A 559 -4.14 -8.87 -71.97
C PHE A 559 -4.46 -7.36 -72.09
N LYS A 560 -3.49 -6.47 -71.82
CA LYS A 560 -3.66 -5.01 -71.90
C LYS A 560 -2.70 -4.31 -72.89
N LYS A 561 -2.34 -4.97 -73.99
CA LYS A 561 -1.73 -4.31 -75.16
C LYS A 561 -2.49 -4.59 -76.44
#